data_AF-A0A661URT5-F1
#
_entry.id   AF-A0A661URT5-F1
#
_cell.length_a   1.000
_cell.length_b   1.000
_cell.length_c   1.000
_cell.angle_alpha   90.00
_cell.angle_beta   90.00
_cell.angle_gamma   90.00
#
_symmetry.space_group_name_H-M   'P 1'
#
loop_
_entity.id
_entity.type
_entity.pdbx_description
1 polymer ?
#
loop_
_entity_poly.entity_id
_entity_poly.type
_entity_poly.pdbx_seq_one_letter_code
_entity_poly.pdbx_strand_id
1 'polypeptide(L)'
;MDILHLIDRLEELLSEARRLPVGGGVVVNRGKLADIVDRMRVAVPREVYDSREIVEGRDRVLREATEEAEQLLVQAREQIEAHIAEAEVVKAAHERAARLDAEAQGRATELGRSSEEQARARLDEAQQASRDQMRESDVYALQTLRNLEGELEGFLATVRRGVDALEIRSADRPKD
;
A
#
# COMPACT_ATOMS: atom_id res chain seq x y z
N MET A 1 -13.54 -74.97 12.07
CA MET A 1 -12.27 -75.69 11.85
C MET A 1 -11.35 -74.72 11.15
N ASP A 2 -10.14 -74.55 11.65
CA ASP A 2 -9.12 -73.72 11.01
C ASP A 2 -8.68 -74.39 9.69
N ILE A 3 -8.40 -73.59 8.67
CA ILE A 3 -7.90 -74.06 7.38
C ILE A 3 -6.60 -74.84 7.55
N LEU A 4 -5.77 -74.49 8.54
CA LEU A 4 -4.56 -75.22 8.90
C LEU A 4 -4.86 -76.66 9.31
N HIS A 5 -5.90 -76.87 10.11
CA HIS A 5 -6.30 -78.21 10.54
C HIS A 5 -6.87 -79.06 9.39
N LEU A 6 -7.48 -78.42 8.39
CA LEU A 6 -7.95 -79.11 7.19
C LEU A 6 -6.80 -79.46 6.23
N ILE A 7 -5.73 -78.66 6.21
CA ILE A 7 -4.47 -78.98 5.52
C ILE A 7 -3.80 -80.19 6.18
N ASP A 8 -3.69 -80.22 7.50
CA ASP A 8 -3.15 -81.37 8.23
C ASP A 8 -3.94 -82.66 7.93
N ARG A 9 -5.27 -82.56 7.87
CA ARG A 9 -6.17 -83.68 7.53
C ARG A 9 -5.98 -84.16 6.09
N LEU A 10 -5.69 -83.24 5.17
CA LEU A 10 -5.40 -83.54 3.77
C LEU A 10 -4.06 -84.27 3.63
N GLU A 11 -3.04 -83.81 4.36
CA GLU A 11 -1.72 -84.45 4.42
C GLU A 11 -1.79 -85.86 5.02
N GLU A 12 -2.57 -86.04 6.08
CA GLU A 12 -2.82 -87.36 6.68
C GLU A 12 -3.50 -88.30 5.69
N LEU A 13 -4.54 -87.81 5.00
CA LEU A 13 -5.28 -88.56 3.98
C LEU A 13 -4.40 -88.94 2.77
N LEU A 14 -3.47 -88.07 2.39
CA LEU A 14 -2.47 -88.33 1.34
C LEU A 14 -1.38 -89.31 1.80
N SER A 15 -1.00 -89.27 3.07
CA SER A 15 0.02 -90.16 3.65
C SER A 15 -0.49 -91.58 3.84
N GLU A 16 -1.77 -91.75 4.20
CA GLU A 16 -2.44 -93.05 4.31
C GLU A 16 -2.91 -93.62 2.96
N ALA A 17 -2.87 -92.81 1.90
CA ALA A 17 -3.34 -93.21 0.59
C ALA A 17 -2.52 -94.38 0.02
N ARG A 18 -3.23 -95.32 -0.61
CA ARG A 18 -2.60 -96.54 -1.13
C ARG A 18 -1.73 -96.19 -2.34
N ARG A 19 -0.42 -96.40 -2.24
CA ARG A 19 0.52 -96.19 -3.36
C ARG A 19 0.33 -97.24 -4.44
N LEU A 20 0.31 -96.80 -5.69
CA LEU A 20 0.29 -97.70 -6.84
C LEU A 20 1.71 -98.26 -7.09
N PRO A 21 1.83 -99.55 -7.44
CA PRO A 21 3.12 -100.20 -7.64
C PRO A 21 3.90 -99.70 -8.87
N VAL A 22 3.24 -98.97 -9.78
CA VAL A 22 3.86 -98.37 -10.98
C VAL A 22 3.37 -96.93 -11.13
N GLY A 23 4.30 -95.99 -11.35
CA GLY A 23 3.97 -94.60 -11.73
C GLY A 23 3.82 -93.58 -10.59
N GLY A 24 4.26 -93.87 -9.36
CA GLY A 24 4.34 -92.88 -8.26
C GLY A 24 3.00 -92.32 -7.75
N GLY A 25 1.87 -92.77 -8.32
CA GLY A 25 0.54 -92.30 -7.97
C GLY A 25 0.03 -92.87 -6.65
N VAL A 26 -0.91 -92.14 -6.04
CA VAL A 26 -1.63 -92.54 -4.83
C VAL A 26 -3.12 -92.66 -5.13
N VAL A 27 -3.75 -93.72 -4.64
CA VAL A 27 -5.20 -93.91 -4.72
C VAL A 27 -5.83 -93.31 -3.48
N VAL A 28 -6.58 -92.24 -3.71
CA VAL A 28 -7.27 -91.48 -2.65
C VAL A 28 -8.77 -91.65 -2.83
N ASN A 29 -9.49 -91.76 -1.71
CA ASN A 29 -10.95 -91.76 -1.75
C ASN A 29 -11.46 -90.38 -2.21
N ARG A 30 -12.03 -90.33 -3.41
CA ARG A 30 -12.55 -89.10 -4.03
C ARG A 30 -13.58 -88.38 -3.15
N GLY A 31 -14.45 -89.11 -2.44
CA GLY A 31 -15.46 -88.54 -1.56
C GLY A 31 -14.85 -87.83 -0.35
N LYS A 32 -13.90 -88.48 0.34
CA LYS A 32 -13.18 -87.87 1.47
C LYS A 32 -12.34 -86.66 1.05
N LEU A 33 -11.69 -86.75 -0.12
CA LEU A 33 -10.91 -85.65 -0.67
C LEU A 33 -11.80 -84.45 -1.03
N ALA A 34 -12.94 -84.69 -1.70
CA ALA A 34 -13.90 -83.66 -2.03
C ALA A 34 -14.46 -82.98 -0.76
N ASP A 35 -14.77 -83.76 0.29
CA ASP A 35 -15.22 -83.24 1.58
C ASP A 35 -14.19 -82.32 2.25
N ILE A 36 -12.90 -82.67 2.20
CA ILE A 36 -11.84 -81.82 2.75
C ILE A 36 -11.69 -80.54 1.91
N VAL A 37 -11.71 -80.64 0.58
CA VAL A 37 -11.62 -79.48 -0.32
C VAL A 37 -12.81 -78.53 -0.15
N ASP A 38 -14.03 -79.05 -0.03
CA ASP A 38 -15.23 -78.25 0.22
C ASP A 38 -15.19 -77.57 1.59
N ARG A 39 -14.74 -78.28 2.63
CA ARG A 39 -14.51 -77.69 3.96
C ARG A 39 -13.39 -76.66 3.95
N MET A 40 -12.32 -76.86 3.19
CA MET A 40 -11.25 -75.87 3.00
C MET A 40 -11.78 -74.63 2.29
N ARG A 41 -12.66 -74.80 1.29
CA ARG A 41 -13.34 -73.69 0.60
C ARG A 41 -14.23 -72.87 1.53
N VAL A 42 -14.94 -73.52 2.46
CA VAL A 42 -15.75 -72.85 3.48
C VAL A 42 -14.89 -72.28 4.61
N ALA A 43 -13.75 -72.90 4.89
CA ALA A 43 -12.80 -72.49 5.91
C ALA A 43 -11.76 -71.48 5.43
N VAL A 44 -11.71 -71.12 4.12
CA VAL A 44 -11.06 -69.88 3.69
C VAL A 44 -11.78 -68.77 4.45
N PRO A 45 -11.17 -68.23 5.52
CA PRO A 45 -11.91 -67.51 6.54
C PRO A 45 -12.42 -66.19 5.96
N ARG A 46 -13.60 -65.75 6.42
CA ARG A 46 -14.06 -64.36 6.19
C ARG A 46 -12.97 -63.35 6.57
N GLU A 47 -12.20 -63.64 7.61
CA GLU A 47 -11.08 -62.82 8.06
C GLU A 47 -10.03 -62.52 6.97
N VAL A 48 -9.78 -63.43 6.01
CA VAL A 48 -8.82 -63.16 4.91
C VAL A 48 -9.40 -62.20 3.87
N TYR A 49 -10.70 -62.31 3.59
CA TYR A 49 -11.41 -61.36 2.74
C TYR A 49 -11.52 -59.98 3.40
N ASP A 50 -11.91 -59.95 4.68
CA ASP A 50 -12.00 -58.72 5.47
C ASP A 50 -10.62 -58.03 5.59
N SER A 51 -9.54 -58.79 5.77
CA SER A 51 -8.18 -58.25 5.81
C SER A 51 -7.76 -57.63 4.47
N ARG A 52 -8.12 -58.25 3.34
CA ARG A 52 -7.87 -57.67 2.01
C ARG A 52 -8.63 -56.37 1.83
N GLU A 53 -9.90 -56.33 2.20
CA GLU A 53 -10.74 -55.13 2.11
C GLU A 53 -10.20 -53.99 3.00
N ILE A 54 -9.71 -54.31 4.21
CA ILE A 54 -9.06 -53.33 5.09
C ILE A 54 -7.78 -52.77 4.46
N VAL A 55 -6.94 -53.62 3.86
CA VAL A 55 -5.70 -53.18 3.20
C VAL A 55 -6.00 -52.30 1.99
N GLU A 56 -6.94 -52.71 1.14
CA GLU A 56 -7.38 -51.90 -0.01
C GLU A 56 -8.02 -50.58 0.44
N GLY A 57 -8.82 -50.62 1.50
CA GLY A 57 -9.43 -49.43 2.12
C GLY A 57 -8.37 -48.47 2.68
N ARG A 58 -7.36 -48.99 3.38
CA ARG A 58 -6.21 -48.20 3.87
C ARG A 58 -5.46 -47.55 2.71
N ASP A 59 -5.15 -48.32 1.66
CA ASP A 59 -4.38 -47.81 0.52
C ASP A 59 -5.17 -46.78 -0.30
N ARG A 60 -6.51 -46.88 -0.33
CA ARG A 60 -7.37 -45.82 -0.84
C ARG A 60 -7.29 -44.56 0.02
N VAL A 61 -7.50 -44.68 1.33
CA VAL A 61 -7.47 -43.53 2.26
C VAL A 61 -6.11 -42.84 2.25
N LEU A 62 -5.01 -43.61 2.19
CA LEU A 62 -3.67 -43.04 2.11
C LEU A 62 -3.46 -42.26 0.81
N ARG A 63 -3.95 -42.77 -0.32
CA ARG A 63 -3.87 -42.04 -1.60
C ARG A 63 -4.69 -40.77 -1.58
N GLU A 64 -5.95 -40.84 -1.14
CA GLU A 64 -6.83 -39.68 -1.01
C GLU A 64 -6.20 -38.62 -0.09
N ALA A 65 -5.69 -39.02 1.08
CA ALA A 65 -5.03 -38.11 2.01
C ALA A 65 -3.74 -37.49 1.43
N THR A 66 -2.99 -38.25 0.63
CA THR A 66 -1.77 -37.74 -0.03
C THR A 66 -2.13 -36.72 -1.12
N GLU A 67 -3.14 -37.02 -1.95
CA GLU A 67 -3.63 -36.11 -2.98
C GLU A 67 -4.21 -34.82 -2.37
N GLU A 68 -5.00 -34.92 -1.30
CA GLU A 68 -5.50 -33.74 -0.56
C GLU A 68 -4.37 -32.92 0.06
N ALA A 69 -3.37 -33.58 0.67
CA ALA A 69 -2.23 -32.88 1.24
C ALA A 69 -1.41 -32.13 0.18
N GLU A 70 -1.21 -32.75 -1.00
CA GLU A 70 -0.55 -32.10 -2.13
C GLU A 70 -1.35 -30.89 -2.64
N GLN A 71 -2.67 -31.03 -2.79
CA GLN A 71 -3.54 -29.92 -3.19
C GLN A 71 -3.50 -28.78 -2.19
N LEU A 72 -3.57 -29.08 -0.89
CA LEU A 72 -3.49 -28.08 0.17
C LEU A 72 -2.16 -27.34 0.15
N LEU A 73 -1.05 -28.04 -0.08
CA LEU A 73 0.27 -27.42 -0.20
C LEU A 73 0.38 -26.50 -1.40
N VAL A 74 -0.21 -26.88 -2.55
CA VAL A 74 -0.26 -26.02 -3.74
C VAL A 74 -1.07 -24.76 -3.45
N GLN A 75 -2.28 -24.90 -2.90
CA GLN A 75 -3.13 -23.77 -2.55
C GLN A 75 -2.48 -22.83 -1.52
N ALA A 76 -1.84 -23.39 -0.49
CA ALA A 76 -1.12 -22.61 0.51
C ALA A 76 0.03 -21.80 -0.10
N ARG A 77 0.79 -22.40 -1.04
CA ARG A 77 1.86 -21.71 -1.76
C ARG A 77 1.31 -20.58 -2.63
N GLU A 78 0.24 -20.83 -3.37
CA GLU A 78 -0.42 -19.80 -4.20
C GLU A 78 -0.92 -18.64 -3.35
N GLN A 79 -1.51 -18.91 -2.20
CA GLN A 79 -1.95 -17.86 -1.26
C GLN A 79 -0.80 -17.06 -0.69
N ILE A 80 0.31 -17.71 -0.31
CA ILE A 80 1.51 -17.02 0.19
C ILE A 80 2.08 -16.10 -0.89
N GLU A 81 2.22 -16.59 -2.12
CA GLU A 81 2.71 -15.78 -3.25
C GLU A 81 1.79 -14.59 -3.52
N ALA A 82 0.46 -14.79 -3.50
CA ALA A 82 -0.50 -13.71 -3.65
C ALA A 82 -0.40 -12.66 -2.53
N HIS A 83 -0.26 -13.09 -1.27
CA HIS A 83 -0.08 -12.19 -0.14
C HIS A 83 1.24 -11.43 -0.16
N ILE A 84 2.33 -12.07 -0.61
CA ILE A 84 3.63 -11.40 -0.81
C ILE A 84 3.49 -10.33 -1.89
N ALA A 85 2.86 -10.65 -3.03
CA ALA A 85 2.63 -9.70 -4.10
C ALA A 85 1.78 -8.51 -3.63
N GLU A 86 0.71 -8.77 -2.87
CA GLU A 86 -0.12 -7.72 -2.27
C GLU A 86 0.68 -6.85 -1.29
N ALA A 87 1.47 -7.46 -0.41
CA ALA A 87 2.30 -6.74 0.56
C ALA A 87 3.34 -5.85 -0.13
N GLU A 88 3.97 -6.32 -1.21
CA GLU A 88 4.92 -5.52 -2.00
C GLU A 88 4.22 -4.34 -2.70
N VAL A 89 3.01 -4.53 -3.23
CA VAL A 89 2.20 -3.44 -3.79
C VAL A 89 1.86 -2.40 -2.72
N VAL A 90 1.42 -2.84 -1.55
CA VAL A 90 1.09 -1.95 -0.41
C VAL A 90 2.33 -1.19 0.06
N LYS A 91 3.48 -1.86 0.19
CA LYS A 91 4.75 -1.23 0.54
C LYS A 91 5.17 -0.19 -0.49
N ALA A 92 5.13 -0.52 -1.78
CA ALA A 92 5.45 0.42 -2.86
C ALA A 92 4.50 1.63 -2.87
N ALA A 93 3.21 1.43 -2.58
CA ALA A 93 2.24 2.50 -2.45
C ALA A 93 2.57 3.43 -1.27
N HIS A 94 2.93 2.88 -0.11
CA HIS A 94 3.37 3.66 1.05
C HIS A 94 4.65 4.46 0.78
N GLU A 95 5.66 3.85 0.16
CA GLU A 95 6.89 4.56 -0.22
C GLU A 95 6.61 5.70 -1.21
N ARG A 96 5.70 5.47 -2.18
CA ARG A 96 5.29 6.50 -3.13
C ARG A 96 4.52 7.64 -2.45
N ALA A 97 3.62 7.32 -1.52
CA ALA A 97 2.89 8.32 -0.74
C ALA A 97 3.86 9.17 0.09
N ALA A 98 4.80 8.55 0.81
CA ALA A 98 5.79 9.26 1.61
C ALA A 98 6.68 10.19 0.77
N ARG A 99 7.06 9.77 -0.44
CA ARG A 99 7.79 10.64 -1.38
C ARG A 99 6.95 11.84 -1.83
N LEU A 100 5.69 11.62 -2.18
CA LEU A 100 4.78 12.70 -2.60
C LEU A 100 4.55 13.71 -1.48
N ASP A 101 4.39 13.23 -0.24
CA ASP A 101 4.24 14.11 0.93
C ASP A 101 5.50 14.94 1.17
N ALA A 102 6.68 14.33 1.11
CA ALA A 102 7.95 15.03 1.25
C ALA A 102 8.13 16.09 0.15
N GLU A 103 7.82 15.77 -1.10
CA GLU A 103 7.86 16.73 -2.21
C GLU A 103 6.84 17.86 -2.04
N ALA A 104 5.62 17.55 -1.61
CA ALA A 104 4.58 18.54 -1.39
C ALA A 104 4.96 19.52 -0.26
N GLN A 105 5.51 19.01 0.84
CA GLN A 105 6.03 19.82 1.94
C GLN A 105 7.21 20.69 1.51
N GLY A 106 8.12 20.14 0.70
CA GLY A 106 9.23 20.89 0.11
C GLY A 106 8.75 22.06 -0.74
N ARG A 107 7.84 21.79 -1.69
CA ARG A 107 7.24 22.82 -2.55
C ARG A 107 6.45 23.87 -1.76
N ALA A 108 5.69 23.46 -0.75
CA ALA A 108 4.95 24.38 0.10
C ALA A 108 5.87 25.32 0.89
N THR A 109 6.98 24.79 1.40
CA THR A 109 7.99 25.58 2.13
C THR A 109 8.68 26.58 1.19
N GLU A 110 9.06 26.15 -0.01
CA GLU A 110 9.69 27.01 -1.01
C GLU A 110 8.74 28.12 -1.48
N LEU A 111 7.48 27.78 -1.76
CA LEU A 111 6.46 28.76 -2.13
C LEU A 111 6.20 29.77 -1.00
N GLY A 112 6.13 29.29 0.24
CA GLY A 112 5.99 30.15 1.42
C GLY A 112 7.15 31.13 1.54
N ARG A 113 8.38 30.64 1.41
CA ARG A 113 9.59 31.46 1.45
C ARG A 113 9.63 32.49 0.32
N SER A 114 9.35 32.08 -0.91
CA SER A 114 9.31 32.99 -2.06
C SER A 114 8.24 34.07 -1.90
N SER A 115 7.06 33.70 -1.39
CA SER A 115 5.97 34.63 -1.13
C SER A 115 6.35 35.65 -0.05
N GLU A 116 7.03 35.22 1.01
CA GLU A 116 7.51 36.11 2.07
C GLU A 116 8.60 37.06 1.55
N GLU A 117 9.55 36.57 0.75
CA GLU A 117 10.57 37.40 0.10
C GLU A 117 9.93 38.45 -0.82
N GLN A 118 8.95 38.07 -1.63
CA GLN A 118 8.20 38.99 -2.49
C GLN A 118 7.42 40.02 -1.67
N ALA A 119 6.74 39.60 -0.61
CA ALA A 119 5.98 40.49 0.26
C ALA A 119 6.89 41.53 0.92
N ARG A 120 8.07 41.12 1.40
CA ARG A 120 9.09 42.02 1.96
C ARG A 120 9.58 43.02 0.91
N ALA A 121 9.93 42.54 -0.29
CA ALA A 121 10.38 43.41 -1.38
C ALA A 121 9.33 44.47 -1.76
N ARG A 122 8.04 44.08 -1.80
CA ARG A 122 6.93 45.01 -2.06
C ARG A 122 6.74 46.04 -0.96
N LEU A 123 6.90 45.64 0.31
CA LEU A 123 6.82 46.56 1.44
C LEU A 123 7.97 47.57 1.40
N ASP A 124 9.19 47.11 1.12
CA ASP A 124 10.37 47.99 1.01
C ASP A 124 10.21 48.99 -0.15
N GLU A 125 9.75 48.51 -1.32
CA GLU A 125 9.45 49.35 -2.49
C GLU A 125 8.38 50.41 -2.16
N ALA A 126 7.27 50.00 -1.53
CA ALA A 126 6.20 50.91 -1.15
C ALA A 126 6.64 51.95 -0.12
N GLN A 127 7.46 51.56 0.87
CA GLN A 127 8.02 52.48 1.86
C GLN A 127 8.96 53.50 1.21
N GLN A 128 9.79 53.06 0.27
CA GLN A 128 10.70 53.95 -0.44
C GLN A 128 9.94 54.94 -1.33
N ALA A 129 8.97 54.46 -2.12
CA ALA A 129 8.11 55.30 -2.94
C ALA A 129 7.36 56.34 -2.09
N SER A 130 6.82 55.93 -0.94
CA SER A 130 6.16 56.84 -0.01
C SER A 130 7.11 57.92 0.52
N ARG A 131 8.35 57.55 0.88
CA ARG A 131 9.36 58.51 1.35
C ARG A 131 9.73 59.52 0.26
N ASP A 132 9.93 59.04 -0.97
CA ASP A 132 10.30 59.90 -2.08
C ASP A 132 9.16 60.84 -2.45
N GLN A 133 7.91 60.36 -2.44
CA GLN A 133 6.72 61.19 -2.64
C GLN A 133 6.55 62.25 -1.55
N MET A 134 6.81 61.92 -0.28
CA MET A 134 6.78 62.92 0.80
C MET A 134 7.83 64.02 0.59
N ARG A 135 9.06 63.64 0.23
CA ARG A 135 10.12 64.63 -0.06
C ARG A 135 9.76 65.53 -1.23
N GLU A 136 9.24 64.97 -2.31
CA GLU A 136 8.82 65.73 -3.48
C GLU A 136 7.66 66.69 -3.14
N SER A 137 6.69 66.23 -2.36
CA SER A 137 5.60 67.06 -1.85
C SER A 137 6.10 68.21 -0.97
N ASP A 138 7.06 67.95 -0.08
CA ASP A 138 7.66 68.99 0.77
C ASP A 138 8.37 70.05 -0.07
N VAL A 139 9.13 69.63 -1.10
CA VAL A 139 9.78 70.54 -2.05
C VAL A 139 8.76 71.38 -2.80
N TYR A 140 7.67 70.77 -3.28
CA TYR A 140 6.59 71.48 -3.97
C TYR A 140 5.88 72.49 -3.05
N ALA A 141 5.59 72.12 -1.81
CA ALA A 141 4.99 73.00 -0.82
C ALA A 141 5.89 74.21 -0.54
N LEU A 142 7.19 73.99 -0.34
CA LEU A 142 8.16 75.07 -0.15
C LEU A 142 8.24 76.01 -1.35
N GLN A 143 8.22 75.48 -2.58
CA GLN A 143 8.24 76.31 -3.78
C GLN A 143 6.97 77.16 -3.89
N THR A 144 5.81 76.59 -3.57
CA THR A 144 4.53 77.30 -3.58
C THR A 144 4.52 78.43 -2.54
N LEU A 145 5.03 78.16 -1.33
CA LEU A 145 5.16 79.17 -0.28
C LEU A 145 6.11 80.30 -0.67
N ARG A 146 7.25 80.00 -1.30
CA ARG A 146 8.19 81.02 -1.81
C ARG A 146 7.58 81.89 -2.91
N ASN A 147 6.79 81.29 -3.80
CA ASN A 147 6.10 82.06 -4.84
C ASN A 147 5.09 83.03 -4.21
N LEU A 148 4.31 82.56 -3.23
CA LEU A 148 3.35 83.40 -2.50
C LEU A 148 4.05 84.52 -1.72
N GLU A 149 5.18 84.24 -1.09
CA GLU A 149 6.01 85.25 -0.42
C GLU A 149 6.42 86.36 -1.39
N GLY A 150 6.94 86.02 -2.57
CA GLY A 150 7.30 86.99 -3.60
C GLY A 150 6.11 87.81 -4.11
N GLU A 151 4.93 87.19 -4.27
CA GLU A 151 3.70 87.91 -4.64
C GLU A 151 3.30 88.93 -3.57
N LEU A 152 3.32 88.53 -2.30
CA LEU A 152 2.99 89.41 -1.17
C LEU A 152 4.00 90.56 -1.02
N GLU A 153 5.29 90.32 -1.23
CA GLU A 153 6.30 91.38 -1.27
C GLU A 153 6.01 92.40 -2.39
N GLY A 154 5.63 91.93 -3.57
CA GLY A 154 5.22 92.77 -4.69
C GLY A 154 3.99 93.63 -4.38
N PHE A 155 2.98 93.04 -3.74
CA PHE A 155 1.80 93.77 -3.26
C PHE A 155 2.17 94.81 -2.21
N LEU A 156 2.96 94.44 -1.19
CA LEU A 156 3.42 95.36 -0.15
C LEU A 156 4.23 96.53 -0.72
N ALA A 157 5.13 96.28 -1.67
CA ALA A 157 5.87 97.34 -2.34
C ALA A 157 4.96 98.29 -3.11
N THR A 158 3.89 97.78 -3.72
CA THR A 158 2.88 98.60 -4.43
C THR A 158 2.07 99.43 -3.44
N VAL A 159 1.64 98.86 -2.32
CA VAL A 159 0.93 99.59 -1.26
C VAL A 159 1.82 100.70 -0.69
N ARG A 160 3.10 100.40 -0.37
CA ARG A 160 4.06 101.41 0.12
C ARG A 160 4.22 102.58 -0.85
N ARG A 161 4.47 102.30 -2.14
CA ARG A 161 4.52 103.34 -3.18
C ARG A 161 3.24 104.17 -3.24
N GLY A 162 2.08 103.53 -3.08
CA GLY A 162 0.78 104.21 -3.03
C GLY A 162 0.64 105.14 -1.82
N VAL A 163 1.08 104.70 -0.63
CA VAL A 163 1.10 105.51 0.60
C VAL A 163 2.04 106.71 0.44
N ASP A 164 3.29 106.48 0.02
CA ASP A 164 4.29 107.53 -0.17
C ASP A 164 3.78 108.62 -1.14
N ALA A 165 3.12 108.21 -2.23
CA ALA A 165 2.53 109.13 -3.21
C ALA A 165 1.36 109.95 -2.67
N LEU A 166 0.61 109.44 -1.69
CA LEU A 166 -0.46 110.17 -1.00
C LEU A 166 0.10 111.10 0.09
N GLU A 167 1.13 110.66 0.81
CA GLU A 167 1.81 111.48 1.82
C GLU A 167 2.46 112.71 1.19
N ILE A 168 3.20 112.55 0.08
CA ILE A 168 3.78 113.66 -0.69
C ILE A 168 2.67 114.65 -1.12
N ARG A 169 1.56 114.15 -1.65
CA ARG A 169 0.42 114.98 -2.08
C ARG A 169 -0.26 115.71 -0.91
N SER A 170 -0.27 115.11 0.27
CA SER A 170 -0.82 115.73 1.48
C SER A 170 0.09 116.81 2.06
N ALA A 171 1.42 116.66 1.92
CA ALA A 171 2.41 117.64 2.33
C ALA A 171 2.43 118.88 1.42
N ASP A 172 2.05 118.71 0.15
CA ASP A 172 2.01 119.79 -0.87
C ASP A 172 0.65 120.52 -0.93
N ARG A 173 -0.29 120.21 -0.04
CA ARG A 173 -1.53 120.99 0.10
C ARG A 173 -1.22 122.32 0.79
N PRO A 174 -1.57 123.48 0.19
CA PRO A 174 -1.46 124.76 0.88
C PRO A 174 -2.38 124.74 2.11
N LYS A 175 -1.87 125.22 3.25
CA LYS A 175 -2.70 125.53 4.41
C LYS A 175 -3.52 126.77 4.05
N ASP A 176 -4.81 126.60 3.89
CA ASP A 176 -5.77 127.71 3.99
C ASP A 176 -5.70 128.35 5.39
#